data_AF-A0A4U2EZZ9-F1
#
_entry.id   AF-A0A4U2EZZ9-F1
#
_cell.length_a   1.000
_cell.length_b   1.000
_cell.length_c   1.000
_cell.angle_alpha   90.00
_cell.angle_beta   90.00
_cell.angle_gamma   90.00
#
_symmetry.space_group_name_H-M   'P 1'
#
loop_
_entity.id
_entity.type
_entity.pdbx_description
1 polymer ?
#
loop_
_entity_poly.entity_id
_entity_poly.type
_entity_poly.pdbx_seq_one_letter_code
_entity_poly.pdbx_strand_id
1 'polypeptide(L)'
;MYRFLVILFLLVPLKLSAAQDTKQALVQELLQIMDVDSTLNAVYVQMDSMMTNISKELEVSESERAIFDDYYQSMNELMKEEVSWQKLEPTIVTIYSNQFTEDELGAMIDFYKTEHGKSILKKMPTVTTESMIMTQSLMQQVIPKVQKLTTKLKQDLEAHRGS
;
A
#
# COMPACT_ATOMS: atom_id res chain seq x y z
N MET A 1 -44.79 52.53 -26.74
CA MET A 1 -44.10 51.67 -27.73
C MET A 1 -42.69 51.41 -27.24
N TYR A 2 -42.37 50.15 -26.97
CA TYR A 2 -41.04 49.56 -26.70
C TYR A 2 -40.24 50.19 -25.55
N ARG A 3 -39.84 49.46 -24.51
CA ARG A 3 -38.86 48.36 -24.60
C ARG A 3 -38.91 47.49 -23.34
N PHE A 4 -39.41 46.26 -23.49
CA PHE A 4 -38.95 45.09 -22.73
C PHE A 4 -37.65 44.57 -23.40
N LEU A 5 -36.89 43.73 -22.67
CA LEU A 5 -35.65 43.01 -23.04
C LEU A 5 -34.38 43.79 -22.63
N VAL A 6 -33.45 43.28 -21.79
CA VAL A 6 -32.99 41.90 -21.55
C VAL A 6 -32.38 41.82 -20.14
N ILE A 7 -32.90 40.94 -19.26
CA ILE A 7 -32.15 40.39 -18.12
C ILE A 7 -32.46 38.89 -18.11
N LEU A 8 -31.64 38.09 -18.78
CA LEU A 8 -31.56 36.64 -18.55
C LEU A 8 -30.36 36.05 -19.30
N PHE A 9 -29.20 35.95 -18.64
CA PHE A 9 -28.29 34.80 -18.75
C PHE A 9 -26.99 35.08 -17.96
N LEU A 10 -26.91 34.59 -16.72
CA LEU A 10 -25.64 34.30 -16.06
C LEU A 10 -25.90 33.40 -14.85
N LEU A 11 -26.22 32.14 -15.11
CA LEU A 11 -26.22 31.09 -14.10
C LEU A 11 -25.25 29.99 -14.54
N VAL A 12 -24.09 29.97 -13.84
CA VAL A 12 -23.29 28.80 -13.43
C VAL A 12 -22.33 28.21 -14.50
N PRO A 13 -21.02 28.09 -14.15
CA PRO A 13 -20.54 26.87 -13.47
C PRO A 13 -19.61 27.16 -12.27
N LEU A 14 -20.17 27.22 -11.06
CA LEU A 14 -19.44 27.14 -9.78
C LEU A 14 -19.49 25.73 -9.14
N LYS A 15 -20.11 24.75 -9.81
CA LYS A 15 -20.34 23.41 -9.24
C LYS A 15 -19.10 22.51 -9.27
N LEU A 16 -18.11 22.78 -10.13
CA LEU A 16 -16.98 21.87 -10.33
C LEU A 16 -15.93 21.96 -9.21
N SER A 17 -15.69 23.17 -8.67
CA SER A 17 -14.72 23.37 -7.58
C SER A 17 -15.26 22.81 -6.26
N ALA A 18 -16.51 23.11 -5.90
CA ALA A 18 -17.11 22.68 -4.63
C ALA A 18 -17.26 21.15 -4.51
N ALA A 19 -17.54 20.46 -5.61
CA ALA A 19 -17.60 18.99 -5.63
C ALA A 19 -16.20 18.36 -5.43
N GLN A 20 -15.18 18.92 -6.09
CA GLN A 20 -13.81 18.44 -5.96
C GLN A 20 -13.26 18.65 -4.54
N ASP A 21 -13.59 19.78 -3.91
CA ASP A 21 -13.22 20.07 -2.51
C ASP A 21 -13.92 19.11 -1.53
N THR A 22 -15.19 18.78 -1.79
CA THR A 22 -15.98 17.84 -0.95
C THR A 22 -15.41 16.42 -1.03
N LYS A 23 -15.07 15.97 -2.23
CA LYS A 23 -14.51 14.63 -2.44
C LYS A 23 -13.13 14.48 -1.80
N GLN A 24 -12.27 15.50 -1.92
CA GLN A 24 -10.95 15.49 -1.26
C GLN A 24 -11.08 15.38 0.26
N ALA A 25 -12.01 16.12 0.86
CA ALA A 25 -12.26 16.05 2.31
C ALA A 25 -12.70 14.65 2.76
N LEU A 26 -13.59 13.99 2.00
CA LEU A 26 -14.00 12.60 2.29
C LEU A 26 -12.81 11.64 2.22
N VAL A 27 -11.96 11.78 1.21
CA VAL A 27 -10.77 10.93 1.07
C VAL A 27 -9.80 11.16 2.24
N GLN A 28 -9.54 12.41 2.63
CA GLN A 28 -8.68 12.71 3.78
C GLN A 28 -9.23 12.11 5.08
N GLU A 29 -10.53 12.22 5.31
CA GLU A 29 -11.19 11.60 6.45
C GLU A 29 -11.05 10.07 6.44
N LEU A 30 -11.28 9.43 5.28
CA LEU A 30 -11.10 8.00 5.11
C LEU A 30 -9.66 7.56 5.42
N LEU A 31 -8.66 8.29 4.92
CA LEU A 31 -7.24 7.99 5.15
C LEU A 31 -6.85 8.12 6.62
N GLN A 32 -7.43 9.09 7.34
CA GLN A 32 -7.25 9.20 8.80
C GLN A 32 -7.87 8.01 9.55
N ILE A 33 -9.06 7.56 9.15
CA ILE A 33 -9.72 6.39 9.76
C ILE A 33 -8.92 5.11 9.51
N MET A 34 -8.29 4.99 8.34
CA MET A 34 -7.44 3.86 7.97
C MET A 34 -6.07 3.86 8.66
N ASP A 35 -5.73 4.92 9.43
CA ASP A 35 -4.48 5.06 10.16
C ASP A 35 -3.25 4.89 9.24
N VAL A 36 -3.22 5.64 8.13
CA VAL A 36 -2.13 5.55 7.15
C VAL A 36 -0.78 5.98 7.74
N ASP A 37 -0.78 6.82 8.78
CA ASP A 37 0.41 7.14 9.57
C ASP A 37 1.04 5.88 10.18
N SER A 38 0.24 4.96 10.73
CA SER A 38 0.75 3.67 11.23
C SER A 38 1.36 2.81 10.12
N THR A 39 0.86 2.93 8.89
CA THR A 39 1.41 2.20 7.73
C THR A 39 2.78 2.74 7.36
N LEU A 40 2.98 4.07 7.35
CA LEU A 40 4.30 4.67 7.12
C LEU A 40 5.29 4.29 8.23
N ASN A 41 4.83 4.26 9.48
CA ASN A 41 5.65 3.78 10.60
C ASN A 41 6.09 2.31 10.40
N ALA A 42 5.21 1.45 9.90
CA ALA A 42 5.56 0.07 9.58
C ALA A 42 6.63 -0.04 8.48
N VAL A 43 6.61 0.87 7.49
CA VAL A 43 7.66 0.96 6.46
C VAL A 43 9.02 1.29 7.09
N TYR A 44 9.07 2.26 8.01
CA TYR A 44 10.32 2.59 8.71
C TYR A 44 10.86 1.42 9.53
N VAL A 45 9.99 0.71 10.27
CA VAL A 45 10.38 -0.48 11.03
C VAL A 45 10.93 -1.59 10.12
N GLN A 46 10.29 -1.80 8.96
CA GLN A 46 10.77 -2.78 7.98
C GLN A 46 12.15 -2.39 7.41
N MET A 47 12.40 -1.10 7.23
CA MET A 47 13.70 -0.60 6.79
C MET A 47 14.78 -0.80 7.84
N ASP A 48 14.49 -0.59 9.12
CA ASP A 48 15.43 -0.89 10.22
C ASP A 48 15.84 -2.38 10.22
N SER A 49 14.86 -3.26 9.97
CA SER A 49 15.12 -4.69 9.81
C SER A 49 16.03 -4.97 8.60
N MET A 50 15.80 -4.28 7.48
CA MET A 50 16.64 -4.39 6.28
C MET A 50 18.08 -3.94 6.57
N MET A 51 18.27 -2.83 7.28
CA MET A 51 19.60 -2.32 7.64
C MET A 51 20.34 -3.29 8.57
N THR A 52 19.62 -3.91 9.50
CA THR A 52 20.19 -4.97 10.34
C THR A 52 20.67 -6.16 9.51
N ASN A 53 19.94 -6.54 8.45
CA ASN A 53 20.34 -7.63 7.57
C ASN A 53 21.55 -7.25 6.71
N ILE A 54 21.60 -6.03 6.17
CA ILE A 54 22.76 -5.53 5.42
C ILE A 54 24.01 -5.52 6.29
N SER A 55 23.91 -5.07 7.54
CA SER A 55 25.02 -5.10 8.49
C SER A 55 25.59 -6.51 8.69
N LYS A 56 24.70 -7.53 8.76
CA LYS A 56 25.10 -8.93 8.87
C LYS A 56 25.72 -9.46 7.58
N GLU A 57 25.15 -9.13 6.42
CA GLU A 57 25.62 -9.58 5.11
C GLU A 57 26.99 -9.00 4.76
N LEU A 58 27.24 -7.75 5.12
CA LEU A 58 28.53 -7.09 4.95
C LEU A 58 29.53 -7.44 6.07
N GLU A 59 29.13 -8.27 7.03
CA GLU A 59 29.96 -8.67 8.19
C GLU A 59 30.58 -7.47 8.93
N VAL A 60 29.82 -6.39 9.09
CA VAL A 60 30.30 -5.11 9.66
C VAL A 60 30.95 -5.37 11.03
N SER A 61 32.24 -5.10 11.13
CA SER A 61 33.01 -5.25 12.37
C SER A 61 32.77 -4.10 13.35
N GLU A 62 33.17 -4.27 14.62
CA GLU A 62 33.11 -3.16 15.59
C GLU A 62 33.92 -1.93 15.14
N SER A 63 35.06 -2.13 14.47
CA SER A 63 35.88 -1.04 13.93
C SER A 63 35.19 -0.25 12.81
N GLU A 64 34.22 -0.86 12.12
CA GLU A 64 33.47 -0.24 11.02
C GLU A 64 32.10 0.28 11.47
N ARG A 65 31.73 0.04 12.74
CA ARG A 65 30.40 0.36 13.26
C ARG A 65 30.03 1.83 13.09
N ALA A 66 30.98 2.73 13.34
CA ALA A 66 30.75 4.17 13.17
C ALA A 66 30.44 4.56 11.72
N ILE A 67 31.09 3.90 10.75
CA ILE A 67 30.85 4.14 9.31
C ILE A 67 29.43 3.65 8.94
N PHE A 68 29.06 2.48 9.45
CA PHE A 68 27.74 1.91 9.19
C PHE A 68 26.61 2.73 9.85
N ASP A 69 26.82 3.20 11.08
CA ASP A 69 25.83 4.02 11.80
C ASP A 69 25.62 5.38 11.11
N ASP A 70 26.68 6.00 10.55
CA ASP A 70 26.57 7.24 9.75
C ASP A 70 25.77 7.03 8.46
N TYR A 71 26.04 5.92 7.75
CA TYR A 71 25.24 5.51 6.58
C TYR A 71 23.77 5.27 6.95
N TYR A 72 23.53 4.56 8.05
CA TYR A 72 22.19 4.27 8.54
C TYR A 72 21.42 5.55 8.90
N GLN A 73 22.07 6.50 9.57
CA GLN A 73 21.48 7.80 9.88
C GLN A 73 21.14 8.56 8.59
N SER A 74 22.06 8.65 7.64
CA SER A 74 21.85 9.32 6.35
C SER A 74 20.68 8.71 5.57
N MET A 75 20.56 7.37 5.58
CA MET A 75 19.45 6.66 4.95
C MET A 75 18.11 6.99 5.64
N ASN A 76 18.08 7.00 6.96
CA ASN A 76 16.89 7.33 7.73
C ASN A 76 16.43 8.77 7.50
N GLU A 77 17.36 9.73 7.43
CA GLU A 77 17.06 11.12 7.15
C GLU A 77 16.47 11.28 5.74
N LEU A 78 17.13 10.69 4.73
CA LEU A 78 16.63 10.70 3.36
C LEU A 78 15.22 10.12 3.25
N MET A 79 14.97 9.00 3.93
CA MET A 79 13.67 8.34 3.88
C MET A 79 12.58 9.11 4.59
N LYS A 80 12.89 9.76 5.72
CA LYS A 80 11.95 10.67 6.38
C LYS A 80 11.64 11.89 5.50
N GLU A 81 12.61 12.37 4.74
CA GLU A 81 12.42 13.49 3.82
C GLU A 81 11.58 13.08 2.60
N GLU A 82 11.90 11.97 1.96
CA GLU A 82 11.31 11.53 0.69
C GLU A 82 10.02 10.74 0.85
N VAL A 83 9.90 9.93 1.90
CA VAL A 83 8.76 9.04 2.17
C VAL A 83 7.94 9.58 3.34
N SER A 84 7.64 10.89 3.28
CA SER A 84 6.80 11.56 4.27
C SER A 84 5.33 11.57 3.85
N TRP A 85 4.44 11.57 4.85
CA TRP A 85 3.00 11.74 4.61
C TRP A 85 2.72 13.01 3.80
N GLN A 86 3.41 14.11 4.10
CA GLN A 86 3.26 15.39 3.40
C GLN A 86 3.54 15.28 1.89
N LYS A 87 4.50 14.45 1.46
CA LYS A 87 4.79 14.22 0.04
C LYS A 87 3.82 13.23 -0.60
N LEU A 88 3.37 12.23 0.14
CA LEU A 88 2.55 11.14 -0.38
C LEU A 88 1.05 11.47 -0.42
N GLU A 89 0.55 12.22 0.54
CA GLU A 89 -0.88 12.53 0.71
C GLU A 89 -1.52 13.06 -0.58
N PRO A 90 -0.99 14.08 -1.29
CA PRO A 90 -1.67 14.62 -2.46
C PRO A 90 -1.88 13.58 -3.57
N THR A 91 -0.90 12.69 -3.75
CA THR A 91 -0.97 11.61 -4.73
C THR A 91 -1.96 10.54 -4.30
N ILE A 92 -1.94 10.14 -3.02
CA ILE A 92 -2.88 9.16 -2.47
C ILE A 92 -4.32 9.70 -2.57
N VAL A 93 -4.53 10.96 -2.19
CA VAL A 93 -5.84 11.62 -2.29
C VAL A 93 -6.34 11.61 -3.72
N THR A 94 -5.46 11.90 -4.69
CA THR A 94 -5.80 11.86 -6.12
C THR A 94 -6.17 10.45 -6.57
N ILE A 95 -5.43 9.41 -6.15
CA ILE A 95 -5.73 8.02 -6.49
C ILE A 95 -7.13 7.63 -5.99
N TYR A 96 -7.43 7.86 -4.71
CA TYR A 96 -8.74 7.52 -4.15
C TYR A 96 -9.87 8.36 -4.79
N SER A 97 -9.62 9.64 -5.01
CA SER A 97 -10.59 10.53 -5.68
C SER A 97 -10.89 10.10 -7.11
N ASN A 98 -9.97 9.44 -7.80
CA ASN A 98 -10.22 8.95 -9.16
C ASN A 98 -10.96 7.61 -9.18
N GLN A 99 -10.76 6.77 -8.16
CA GLN A 99 -11.27 5.39 -8.16
C GLN A 99 -12.63 5.23 -7.47
N PHE A 100 -12.98 6.10 -6.52
CA PHE A 100 -14.22 6.00 -5.77
C PHE A 100 -15.11 7.21 -6.02
N THR A 101 -16.42 7.02 -6.01
CA THR A 101 -17.41 8.10 -5.98
C THR A 101 -17.54 8.69 -4.57
N GLU A 102 -18.17 9.87 -4.45
CA GLU A 102 -18.43 10.48 -3.14
C GLU A 102 -19.32 9.57 -2.26
N ASP A 103 -20.32 8.92 -2.85
CA ASP A 103 -21.22 8.00 -2.15
C ASP A 103 -20.48 6.76 -1.62
N GLU A 104 -19.56 6.19 -2.42
CA GLU A 104 -18.74 5.05 -1.99
C GLU A 104 -17.78 5.44 -0.87
N LEU A 105 -17.13 6.61 -0.98
CA LEU A 105 -16.26 7.13 0.07
C LEU A 105 -17.04 7.37 1.37
N GLY A 106 -18.23 7.96 1.28
CA GLY A 106 -19.13 8.15 2.42
C GLY A 106 -19.52 6.82 3.08
N ALA A 107 -19.92 5.83 2.27
CA ALA A 107 -20.28 4.50 2.77
C ALA A 107 -19.09 3.79 3.46
N MET A 108 -17.87 3.94 2.93
CA MET A 108 -16.66 3.40 3.55
C MET A 108 -16.39 4.07 4.90
N ILE A 109 -16.48 5.40 4.98
CA ILE A 109 -16.29 6.17 6.22
C ILE A 109 -17.31 5.73 7.27
N ASP A 110 -18.58 5.67 6.91
CA ASP A 110 -19.66 5.28 7.82
C ASP A 110 -19.43 3.88 8.39
N PHE A 111 -19.05 2.92 7.53
CA PHE A 111 -18.73 1.57 7.96
C PHE A 111 -17.49 1.52 8.85
N TYR A 112 -16.39 2.13 8.44
CA TYR A 112 -15.12 2.07 9.17
C TYR A 112 -15.12 2.87 10.47
N LYS A 113 -16.06 3.79 10.68
CA LYS A 113 -16.29 4.43 11.99
C LYS A 113 -16.92 3.49 13.02
N THR A 114 -17.63 2.44 12.60
CA THR A 114 -18.25 1.48 13.51
C THR A 114 -17.20 0.66 14.28
N GLU A 115 -17.58 0.14 15.44
CA GLU A 115 -16.74 -0.78 16.23
C GLU A 115 -16.27 -1.99 15.40
N HIS A 116 -17.16 -2.54 14.56
CA HIS A 116 -16.84 -3.66 13.69
C HIS A 116 -15.92 -3.27 12.54
N GLY A 117 -16.17 -2.13 11.89
CA GLY A 117 -15.33 -1.62 10.80
C GLY A 117 -13.89 -1.37 11.25
N LYS A 118 -13.70 -0.71 12.40
CA LYS A 118 -12.37 -0.54 13.02
C LYS A 118 -11.71 -1.87 13.36
N SER A 119 -12.47 -2.81 13.91
CA SER A 119 -11.95 -4.14 14.24
C SER A 119 -11.47 -4.89 12.99
N ILE A 120 -12.21 -4.79 11.89
CA ILE A 120 -11.84 -5.40 10.61
C ILE A 120 -10.57 -4.74 10.07
N LEU A 121 -10.52 -3.41 9.98
CA LEU A 121 -9.32 -2.68 9.51
C LEU A 121 -8.06 -3.13 10.26
N LYS A 122 -8.14 -3.25 11.59
CA LYS A 122 -7.00 -3.68 12.42
C LYS A 122 -6.60 -5.15 12.19
N LYS A 123 -7.54 -6.02 11.84
CA LYS A 123 -7.30 -7.47 11.68
C LYS A 123 -6.92 -7.86 10.25
N MET A 124 -7.27 -7.06 9.25
CA MET A 124 -6.98 -7.36 7.84
C MET A 124 -5.49 -7.59 7.55
N PRO A 125 -4.54 -6.80 8.11
CA PRO A 125 -3.11 -7.08 7.95
C PRO A 125 -2.72 -8.45 8.49
N THR A 126 -3.24 -8.85 9.66
CA THR A 126 -2.99 -10.17 10.26
C THR A 126 -3.55 -11.29 9.39
N VAL A 127 -4.80 -11.17 8.94
CA VAL A 127 -5.43 -12.16 8.04
C VAL A 127 -4.61 -12.32 6.75
N THR A 128 -4.18 -11.21 6.16
CA THR A 128 -3.35 -11.22 4.94
C THR A 128 -2.01 -11.91 5.20
N THR A 129 -1.35 -11.57 6.31
CA THR A 129 -0.05 -12.16 6.71
C THR A 129 -0.16 -13.66 6.94
N GLU A 130 -1.14 -14.10 7.72
CA GLU A 130 -1.37 -15.53 8.00
C GLU A 130 -1.72 -16.30 6.73
N SER A 131 -2.50 -15.70 5.83
CA SER A 131 -2.84 -16.29 4.52
C SER A 131 -1.60 -16.49 3.64
N MET A 132 -0.68 -15.52 3.63
CA MET A 132 0.59 -15.64 2.91
C MET A 132 1.48 -16.76 3.50
N ILE A 133 1.60 -16.83 4.83
CA ILE A 133 2.37 -17.88 5.51
C ILE A 133 1.80 -19.26 5.20
N MET A 134 0.48 -19.42 5.26
CA MET A 134 -0.22 -20.66 4.93
C MET A 134 0.06 -21.07 3.47
N THR A 135 -0.04 -20.14 2.53
CA THR A 135 0.26 -20.37 1.11
C THR A 135 1.72 -20.79 0.91
N GLN A 136 2.66 -20.14 1.59
CA GLN A 136 4.08 -20.48 1.54
C GLN A 136 4.34 -21.91 2.06
N SER A 137 3.73 -22.29 3.18
CA SER A 137 3.80 -23.64 3.74
C SER A 137 3.24 -24.69 2.78
N LEU A 138 2.10 -24.40 2.15
CA LEU A 138 1.52 -25.28 1.13
C LEU A 138 2.48 -25.47 -0.04
N MET A 139 3.08 -24.38 -0.54
CA MET A 139 4.04 -24.45 -1.64
C MET A 139 5.28 -25.29 -1.30
N GLN A 140 5.80 -25.19 -0.07
CA GLN A 140 6.91 -26.03 0.39
C GLN A 140 6.58 -27.52 0.34
N GLN A 141 5.31 -27.90 0.57
CA GLN A 141 4.86 -29.30 0.47
C GLN A 141 4.61 -29.75 -0.98
N VAL A 142 4.27 -28.82 -1.87
CA VAL A 142 3.97 -29.11 -3.28
C VAL A 142 5.25 -29.23 -4.11
N ILE A 143 6.28 -28.42 -3.85
CA ILE A 143 7.54 -28.41 -4.60
C ILE A 143 8.16 -29.81 -4.77
N PRO A 144 8.32 -30.64 -3.71
CA PRO A 144 8.87 -31.99 -3.86
C PRO A 144 8.02 -32.91 -4.73
N LYS A 145 6.68 -32.75 -4.71
CA LYS A 145 5.77 -33.54 -5.54
C LYS A 145 5.94 -33.18 -7.01
N VAL A 146 6.06 -31.87 -7.31
CA VAL A 146 6.35 -31.39 -8.66
C VAL A 146 7.71 -31.91 -9.14
N GLN A 147 8.74 -31.86 -8.30
CA GLN A 147 10.06 -32.42 -8.62
C GLN A 147 9.98 -33.91 -8.97
N LYS A 148 9.21 -34.70 -8.20
CA LYS A 148 8.98 -36.12 -8.48
C LYS A 148 8.30 -36.34 -9.84
N LEU A 149 7.30 -35.53 -10.19
CA LEU A 149 6.65 -35.59 -11.51
C LEU A 149 7.63 -35.27 -12.64
N THR A 150 8.47 -34.25 -12.46
CA THR A 150 9.50 -33.88 -13.44
C THR A 150 10.54 -34.99 -13.62
N THR A 151 10.99 -35.63 -12.53
CA THR A 151 11.90 -36.78 -12.62
C THR A 151 11.26 -37.94 -13.38
N LYS A 152 9.99 -38.25 -13.10
CA LYS A 152 9.26 -39.30 -13.83
C LYS A 152 9.16 -38.99 -15.32
N LEU A 153 8.81 -37.76 -15.68
CA LEU A 153 8.75 -37.34 -17.08
C LEU A 153 10.09 -37.55 -17.79
N LYS A 154 11.21 -37.20 -17.14
CA LYS A 154 12.55 -37.42 -17.71
C LYS A 154 12.81 -38.90 -18.00
N GLN A 155 12.49 -39.78 -17.05
CA GLN A 155 12.66 -41.23 -17.21
C GLN A 155 11.80 -41.78 -18.35
N ASP A 156 10.52 -41.38 -18.42
CA ASP A 156 9.60 -41.83 -19.46
C ASP A 156 10.07 -41.39 -20.87
N LEU A 157 10.64 -40.18 -20.99
CA LEU A 157 11.22 -39.68 -22.25
C LEU A 157 12.52 -40.39 -22.65
N GLU A 158 13.39 -40.71 -21.69
CA GLU A 158 14.64 -41.47 -21.95
C GLU A 158 14.31 -42.89 -22.42
N ALA A 159 13.34 -43.55 -21.78
CA ALA A 159 12.89 -44.88 -22.17
C ALA A 159 12.34 -44.90 -23.61
N HIS A 160 11.55 -43.89 -24.00
CA HIS A 160 11.00 -43.80 -25.35
C HIS A 160 12.07 -43.52 -26.43
N ARG A 161 13.14 -42.81 -26.10
CA ARG A 161 14.25 -42.54 -27.05
C ARG A 161 15.17 -43.73 -27.25
N GLY A 162 15.20 -44.66 -26.30
CA GLY A 162 16.00 -45.88 -26.36
C GLY A 162 15.29 -47.09 -26.97
N SER A 163 14.00 -46.97 -27.32
CA SER A 163 13.18 -47.99 -28.00
C SER A 163 13.09 -47.73 -29.50
#